data_AF-A0A2N5W4X8-F1
#
_entry.id   AF-A0A2N5W4X8-F1
#
_cell.length_a   1.000
_cell.length_b   1.000
_cell.length_c   1.000
_cell.angle_alpha   90.00
_cell.angle_beta   90.00
_cell.angle_gamma   90.00
#
_symmetry.space_group_name_H-M   'P 1'
#
loop_
_entity.id
_entity.type
_entity.pdbx_description
1 polymer ?
#
loop_
_entity_poly.entity_id
_entity_poly.type
_entity_poly.pdbx_seq_one_letter_code
_entity_poly.pdbx_strand_id
1 'polypeptide(L)'
;MDNILASPLTTPKDTSVVTMIRKCQGKKTKLLCILPQDVAEILANHLVKDFEVVFAKTLGTTDEFLPSNFFSITEAKAVVAALDQIHMVTLNLLESVIGGSWLPGQVEAINQSISNWVESDYFAGFLLSCTEHKEFIESEALCLRTAMEDAAYKQKLITQETPQAKRDLAEMERKEKAEKKAAERELARQMKQVSAKQAESEKEAERLHVAAMKKKQADKTSAAKALAREEAAHLRRTKAEEAAVAKLEERASRARAKEEEWAAKEKTKVEERARRKEDKEQAKRKSSINRDNCESRKLKRTVSLWDTAAILALHHSTPHPVDVSDVSTNLESSSDPLLLNDLSNTSIGPGN
;
A
#
# COMPACT_ATOMS: atom_id res chain seq x y z
N MET A 1 -96.41 60.43 23.87
CA MET A 1 -96.25 59.06 23.35
C MET A 1 -96.95 58.96 22.01
N ASP A 2 -96.37 58.82 20.83
CA ASP A 2 -95.06 59.10 20.23
C ASP A 2 -95.36 59.04 18.73
N ASN A 3 -95.24 60.14 18.01
CA ASN A 3 -95.44 60.14 16.55
C ASN A 3 -94.39 60.99 15.81
N ILE A 4 -93.22 61.18 16.43
CA ILE A 4 -92.12 62.01 15.90
C ILE A 4 -91.09 61.17 15.11
N LEU A 5 -91.29 59.85 14.99
CA LEU A 5 -90.30 58.92 14.40
C LEU A 5 -90.76 58.21 13.12
N ALA A 6 -91.71 58.79 12.35
CA ALA A 6 -92.25 58.07 11.20
C ALA A 6 -91.51 58.27 9.87
N SER A 7 -90.91 59.43 9.53
CA SER A 7 -90.15 59.62 8.27
C SER A 7 -89.52 61.01 8.13
N PRO A 8 -88.21 61.20 8.36
CA PRO A 8 -87.54 62.51 8.22
C PRO A 8 -87.08 62.85 6.78
N LEU A 9 -87.39 62.02 5.76
CA LEU A 9 -86.82 62.14 4.40
C LEU A 9 -87.84 62.22 3.26
N THR A 10 -89.14 62.38 3.56
CA THR A 10 -90.14 62.59 2.52
C THR A 10 -90.21 64.06 2.16
N THR A 11 -89.39 64.51 1.21
CA THR A 11 -89.60 65.82 0.58
C THR A 11 -90.88 65.76 -0.27
N PRO A 12 -91.79 66.75 -0.16
CA PRO A 12 -92.97 66.81 -1.01
C PRO A 12 -92.52 66.99 -2.46
N LYS A 13 -93.05 66.15 -3.35
CA LYS A 13 -92.74 66.16 -4.78
C LYS A 13 -93.26 67.45 -5.38
N ASP A 14 -92.35 68.29 -5.88
CA ASP A 14 -92.66 69.59 -6.44
C ASP A 14 -93.45 69.44 -7.76
N THR A 15 -94.73 69.82 -7.74
CA THR A 15 -95.64 69.76 -8.90
C THR A 15 -95.39 70.85 -9.94
N SER A 16 -94.44 71.76 -9.70
CA SER A 16 -94.06 72.81 -10.66
C SER A 16 -93.25 72.27 -11.86
N VAL A 17 -92.72 71.04 -11.79
CA VAL A 17 -91.85 70.50 -12.83
C VAL A 17 -92.68 69.71 -13.86
N VAL A 18 -93.00 70.33 -14.99
CA VAL A 18 -93.55 69.63 -16.16
C VAL A 18 -92.43 68.85 -16.83
N THR A 19 -92.28 67.58 -16.47
CA THR A 19 -91.40 66.67 -17.22
C THR A 19 -92.01 66.36 -18.58
N MET A 20 -91.45 66.96 -19.65
CA MET A 20 -91.77 66.57 -21.02
C MET A 20 -91.36 65.11 -21.25
N ILE A 21 -92.34 64.22 -21.38
CA ILE A 21 -92.12 62.86 -21.83
C ILE A 21 -91.88 62.91 -23.35
N ARG A 22 -90.63 62.84 -23.79
CA ARG A 22 -90.32 62.65 -25.22
C ARG A 22 -90.97 61.36 -25.69
N LYS A 23 -91.82 61.45 -26.73
CA LYS A 23 -92.35 60.30 -27.45
C LYS A 23 -91.15 59.52 -28.01
N CYS A 24 -90.84 58.38 -27.40
CA CYS A 24 -89.75 57.53 -27.85
C CYS A 24 -90.16 56.95 -29.21
N GLN A 25 -89.63 57.52 -30.29
CA GLN A 25 -89.76 56.95 -31.63
C GLN A 25 -89.16 55.54 -31.57
N GLY A 26 -89.93 54.53 -31.97
CA GLY A 26 -89.50 53.14 -31.95
C GLY A 26 -88.17 53.00 -32.71
N LYS A 27 -87.21 52.30 -32.09
CA LYS A 27 -85.94 51.99 -32.75
C LYS A 27 -86.27 51.17 -34.00
N LYS A 28 -86.02 51.72 -35.19
CA LYS A 28 -86.14 50.96 -36.46
C LYS A 28 -85.24 49.73 -36.33
N THR A 29 -85.82 48.54 -36.45
CA THR A 29 -85.09 47.27 -36.47
C THR A 29 -84.05 47.37 -37.58
N LYS A 30 -82.79 47.05 -37.26
CA LYS A 30 -81.75 47.01 -38.29
C LYS A 30 -82.15 45.96 -39.32
N LEU A 31 -82.20 46.34 -40.58
CA LEU A 31 -82.37 45.40 -41.69
C LEU A 31 -81.13 44.49 -41.71
N LEU A 32 -81.35 43.19 -41.81
CA LEU A 32 -80.30 42.18 -41.78
C LEU A 32 -80.23 41.50 -43.14
N CYS A 33 -79.03 41.47 -43.71
CA CYS A 33 -78.72 40.73 -44.93
C CYS A 33 -77.52 39.82 -44.65
N ILE A 34 -77.69 38.52 -44.93
CA ILE A 34 -76.67 37.49 -44.74
C ILE A 34 -75.75 37.40 -45.97
N LEU A 35 -76.16 38.00 -47.10
CA LEU A 35 -75.40 37.95 -48.35
C LEU A 35 -74.14 38.82 -48.27
N PRO A 36 -73.00 38.35 -48.83
CA PRO A 36 -71.85 39.21 -49.10
C PRO A 36 -72.24 40.37 -49.99
N GLN A 37 -71.54 41.50 -49.84
CA GLN A 37 -71.82 42.75 -50.56
C GLN A 37 -71.92 42.54 -52.08
N ASP A 38 -71.00 41.77 -52.67
CA ASP A 38 -70.96 41.52 -54.11
C ASP A 38 -72.22 40.77 -54.60
N VAL A 39 -72.66 39.76 -53.85
CA VAL A 39 -73.86 38.97 -54.17
C VAL A 39 -75.12 39.79 -53.96
N ALA A 40 -75.14 40.63 -52.92
CA ALA A 40 -76.24 41.56 -52.65
C ALA A 40 -76.40 42.59 -53.78
N GLU A 41 -75.30 43.09 -54.35
CA GLU A 41 -75.33 44.00 -55.50
C GLU A 41 -75.83 43.31 -56.77
N ILE A 42 -75.45 42.05 -57.00
CA ILE A 42 -75.96 41.26 -58.13
C ILE A 42 -77.47 41.07 -58.04
N LEU A 43 -77.98 40.72 -56.84
CA LEU A 43 -79.42 40.59 -56.62
C LEU A 43 -80.14 41.94 -56.83
N ALA A 44 -79.62 43.04 -56.29
CA ALA A 44 -80.24 44.36 -56.47
C ALA A 44 -80.35 44.74 -57.95
N ASN A 45 -79.31 44.47 -58.75
CA ASN A 45 -79.34 44.70 -60.20
C ASN A 45 -80.31 43.76 -60.93
N HIS A 46 -80.43 42.51 -60.48
CA HIS A 46 -81.40 41.55 -61.03
C HIS A 46 -82.84 42.01 -60.80
N LEU A 47 -83.17 42.47 -59.59
CA LEU A 47 -84.51 42.98 -59.26
C LEU A 47 -84.91 44.18 -60.12
N VAL A 48 -83.99 45.12 -60.37
CA VAL A 48 -84.27 46.27 -61.25
C VAL A 48 -84.53 45.82 -62.69
N LYS A 49 -83.70 44.92 -63.24
CA LYS A 49 -83.88 44.40 -64.61
C LYS A 49 -85.17 43.62 -64.77
N ASP A 50 -85.52 42.78 -63.79
CA ASP A 50 -86.77 42.02 -63.81
C ASP A 50 -87.97 42.96 -63.71
N PHE A 51 -87.88 44.01 -62.89
CA PHE A 51 -88.92 45.03 -62.82
C PHE A 51 -89.08 45.80 -64.13
N GLU A 52 -88.00 46.15 -64.84
CA GLU A 52 -88.09 46.77 -66.17
C GLU A 52 -88.88 45.89 -67.16
N VAL A 53 -88.67 44.57 -67.12
CA VAL A 53 -89.43 43.61 -67.95
C VAL A 53 -90.91 43.58 -67.55
N VAL A 54 -91.21 43.59 -66.25
CA VAL A 54 -92.59 43.61 -65.74
C VAL A 54 -93.29 44.93 -66.10
N PHE A 55 -92.59 46.05 -65.91
CA PHE A 55 -93.08 47.40 -66.22
C PHE A 55 -93.44 47.53 -67.70
N ALA A 56 -92.56 47.06 -68.60
CA ALA A 56 -92.82 47.05 -70.04
C ALA A 56 -94.04 46.20 -70.41
N LYS A 57 -94.31 45.11 -69.68
CA LYS A 57 -95.50 44.27 -69.88
C LYS A 57 -96.79 44.92 -69.37
N THR A 58 -96.73 45.68 -68.27
CA THR A 58 -97.92 46.27 -67.62
C THR A 58 -98.34 47.61 -68.19
N LEU A 59 -97.39 48.49 -68.52
CA LEU A 59 -97.65 49.86 -68.97
C LEU A 59 -97.27 50.12 -70.44
N GLY A 60 -96.61 49.14 -71.09
CA GLY A 60 -96.05 49.30 -72.44
C GLY A 60 -94.85 50.24 -72.46
N THR A 61 -94.25 50.43 -73.63
CA THR A 61 -93.20 51.43 -73.87
C THR A 61 -93.83 52.82 -74.06
N THR A 62 -94.47 53.34 -73.01
CA THR A 62 -94.96 54.72 -73.00
C THR A 62 -93.86 55.64 -72.46
N ASP A 63 -93.57 56.72 -73.19
CA ASP A 63 -92.42 57.62 -72.92
C ASP A 63 -92.64 58.54 -71.70
N GLU A 64 -93.83 58.50 -71.10
CA GLU A 64 -94.23 59.37 -69.99
C GLU A 64 -93.69 58.92 -68.62
N PHE A 65 -93.35 57.63 -68.47
CA PHE A 65 -92.98 57.05 -67.19
C PHE A 65 -91.74 56.17 -67.31
N LEU A 66 -90.71 56.48 -66.51
CA LEU A 66 -89.53 55.63 -66.39
C LEU A 66 -89.74 54.54 -65.32
N PRO A 67 -89.30 53.29 -65.55
CA PRO A 67 -89.31 52.24 -64.53
C PRO A 67 -88.59 52.67 -63.24
N SER A 68 -87.50 53.43 -63.37
CA SER A 68 -86.72 53.93 -62.22
C SER A 68 -87.49 54.91 -61.33
N ASN A 69 -88.62 55.48 -61.79
CA ASN A 69 -89.47 56.34 -60.97
C ASN A 69 -90.31 55.54 -59.96
N PHE A 70 -90.52 54.24 -60.21
CA PHE A 70 -91.33 53.35 -59.37
C PHE A 70 -90.48 52.31 -58.63
N PHE A 71 -89.35 51.91 -59.22
CA PHE A 71 -88.41 51.00 -58.59
C PHE A 71 -86.98 51.29 -59.08
N SER A 72 -86.23 51.97 -58.22
CA SER A 72 -84.84 52.34 -58.44
C SER A 72 -83.88 51.34 -57.81
N ILE A 73 -82.60 51.44 -58.18
CA ILE A 73 -81.54 50.67 -57.53
C ILE A 73 -81.44 50.94 -56.02
N THR A 74 -81.89 52.11 -55.56
CA THR A 74 -81.88 52.44 -54.12
C THR A 74 -82.93 51.65 -53.34
N GLU A 75 -84.14 51.51 -53.90
CA GLU A 75 -85.21 50.68 -53.34
C GLU A 75 -84.84 49.20 -53.45
N ALA A 76 -84.26 48.76 -54.58
CA ALA A 76 -83.76 47.41 -54.73
C ALA A 76 -82.69 47.06 -53.68
N LYS A 77 -81.73 47.96 -53.41
CA LYS A 77 -80.75 47.77 -52.33
C LYS A 77 -81.39 47.73 -50.95
N ALA A 78 -82.44 48.50 -50.70
CA ALA A 78 -83.18 48.46 -49.43
C ALA A 78 -83.92 47.13 -49.25
N VAL A 79 -84.51 46.60 -50.32
CA VAL A 79 -85.14 45.26 -50.36
C VAL A 79 -84.10 44.18 -50.07
N VAL A 80 -82.93 44.22 -50.72
CA VAL A 80 -81.86 43.26 -50.47
C VAL A 80 -81.30 43.37 -49.05
N ALA A 81 -81.20 44.58 -48.50
CA ALA A 81 -80.79 44.77 -47.11
C ALA A 81 -81.78 44.17 -46.11
N ALA A 82 -83.06 44.07 -46.48
CA ALA A 82 -84.14 43.48 -45.69
C ALA A 82 -84.46 42.02 -46.05
N LEU A 83 -83.69 41.40 -46.96
CA LEU A 83 -84.04 40.14 -47.62
C LEU A 83 -84.35 39.01 -46.63
N ASP A 84 -83.55 38.88 -45.58
CA ASP A 84 -83.70 37.84 -44.55
C ASP A 84 -85.03 37.98 -43.79
N GLN A 85 -85.47 39.22 -43.56
CA GLN A 85 -86.74 39.51 -42.90
C GLN A 85 -87.92 39.34 -43.85
N ILE A 86 -87.76 39.69 -45.13
CA ILE A 86 -88.80 39.54 -46.17
C ILE A 86 -89.10 38.06 -46.42
N HIS A 87 -88.08 37.20 -46.45
CA HIS A 87 -88.25 35.75 -46.62
C HIS A 87 -89.03 35.11 -45.45
N MET A 88 -89.04 35.75 -44.27
CA MET A 88 -89.66 35.23 -43.05
C MET A 88 -91.06 35.81 -42.74
N VAL A 89 -91.37 37.06 -43.16
CA VAL A 89 -92.41 37.88 -42.48
C VAL A 89 -93.61 38.32 -43.34
N THR A 90 -93.72 37.96 -44.64
CA THR A 90 -94.84 38.28 -45.59
C THR A 90 -94.72 39.59 -46.39
N LEU A 91 -95.52 39.68 -47.48
CA LEU A 91 -95.59 40.77 -48.46
C LEU A 91 -95.73 42.18 -47.84
N ASN A 92 -96.36 42.28 -46.66
CA ASN A 92 -96.52 43.54 -45.93
C ASN A 92 -95.19 44.22 -45.57
N LEU A 93 -94.15 43.44 -45.29
CA LEU A 93 -92.82 44.00 -45.02
C LEU A 93 -92.17 44.50 -46.30
N LEU A 94 -92.38 43.81 -47.42
CA LEU A 94 -91.89 44.23 -48.73
C LEU A 94 -92.54 45.56 -49.16
N GLU A 95 -93.86 45.70 -48.96
CA GLU A 95 -94.58 46.97 -49.15
C GLU A 95 -93.98 48.10 -48.32
N SER A 96 -93.69 47.85 -47.04
CA SER A 96 -93.10 48.85 -46.15
C SER A 96 -91.65 49.21 -46.52
N VAL A 97 -90.90 48.30 -47.14
CA VAL A 97 -89.49 48.52 -47.51
C VAL A 97 -89.36 49.26 -48.83
N ILE A 98 -90.21 48.94 -49.82
CA ILE A 98 -90.29 49.68 -51.08
C ILE A 98 -90.80 51.10 -50.81
N GLY A 99 -91.88 51.22 -50.03
CA GLY A 99 -92.51 52.50 -49.74
C GLY A 99 -93.08 53.20 -50.98
N GLY A 100 -93.54 54.43 -50.82
CA GLY A 100 -94.05 55.24 -51.94
C GLY A 100 -95.35 54.71 -52.56
N SER A 101 -95.63 55.14 -53.79
CA SER A 101 -96.75 54.65 -54.60
C SER A 101 -96.28 53.53 -55.52
N TRP A 102 -96.89 52.36 -55.40
CA TRP A 102 -96.57 51.19 -56.22
C TRP A 102 -97.63 50.92 -57.28
N LEU A 103 -97.22 50.22 -58.34
CA LEU A 103 -98.13 49.70 -59.36
C LEU A 103 -98.86 48.45 -58.83
N PRO A 104 -100.12 48.21 -59.24
CA PRO A 104 -100.79 46.95 -58.93
C PRO A 104 -99.98 45.75 -59.43
N GLY A 105 -99.66 44.80 -58.55
CA GLY A 105 -98.84 43.62 -58.88
C GLY A 105 -97.33 43.83 -58.80
N GLN A 106 -96.83 45.03 -58.50
CA GLN A 106 -95.38 45.30 -58.36
C GLN A 106 -94.76 44.50 -57.22
N VAL A 107 -95.43 44.45 -56.07
CA VAL A 107 -94.93 43.78 -54.86
C VAL A 107 -94.87 42.27 -55.10
N GLU A 108 -95.91 41.69 -55.70
CA GLU A 108 -95.94 40.29 -56.10
C GLU A 108 -94.88 39.96 -57.13
N ALA A 109 -94.66 40.83 -58.12
CA ALA A 109 -93.64 40.65 -59.14
C ALA A 109 -92.22 40.68 -58.56
N ILE A 110 -91.94 41.61 -57.64
CA ILE A 110 -90.64 41.68 -56.94
C ILE A 110 -90.46 40.46 -56.05
N ASN A 111 -91.48 40.04 -55.30
CA ASN A 111 -91.42 38.83 -54.49
C ASN A 111 -91.15 37.59 -55.35
N GLN A 112 -91.79 37.48 -56.52
CA GLN A 112 -91.54 36.38 -57.45
C GLN A 112 -90.12 36.43 -58.03
N SER A 113 -89.59 37.62 -58.34
CA SER A 113 -88.21 37.78 -58.81
C SER A 113 -87.19 37.36 -57.73
N ILE A 114 -87.45 37.69 -56.46
CA ILE A 114 -86.67 37.19 -55.32
C ILE A 114 -86.72 35.66 -55.26
N SER A 115 -87.91 35.06 -55.34
CA SER A 115 -88.05 33.59 -55.34
C SER A 115 -87.30 32.95 -56.51
N ASN A 116 -87.44 33.48 -57.73
CA ASN A 116 -86.75 32.97 -58.91
C ASN A 116 -85.22 33.07 -58.77
N TRP A 117 -84.72 34.14 -58.12
CA TRP A 117 -83.31 34.30 -57.85
C TRP A 117 -82.79 33.29 -56.83
N VAL A 118 -83.54 33.06 -55.74
CA VAL A 118 -83.21 32.03 -54.73
C VAL A 118 -83.23 30.63 -55.35
N GLU A 119 -84.13 30.38 -56.30
CA GLU A 119 -84.19 29.11 -57.04
C GLU A 119 -83.17 29.01 -58.18
N SER A 120 -82.40 30.08 -58.45
CA SER A 120 -81.45 30.09 -59.57
C SER A 120 -80.20 29.25 -59.29
N ASP A 121 -79.65 28.67 -60.37
CA ASP A 121 -78.38 27.94 -60.33
C ASP A 121 -77.22 28.80 -59.78
N TYR A 122 -77.28 30.11 -60.00
CA TYR A 122 -76.28 31.05 -59.47
C TYR A 122 -76.31 31.08 -57.94
N PHE A 123 -77.49 31.22 -57.34
CA PHE A 123 -77.62 31.26 -55.88
C PHE A 123 -77.31 29.89 -55.27
N ALA A 124 -77.75 28.80 -55.90
CA ALA A 124 -77.39 27.44 -55.50
C ALA A 124 -75.87 27.22 -55.51
N GLY A 125 -75.18 27.67 -56.57
CA GLY A 125 -73.72 27.60 -56.67
C GLY A 125 -73.00 28.46 -55.62
N PHE A 126 -73.53 29.64 -55.32
CA PHE A 126 -73.01 30.49 -54.23
C PHE A 126 -73.15 29.80 -52.87
N LEU A 127 -74.30 29.20 -52.57
CA LEU A 127 -74.51 28.45 -51.33
C LEU A 127 -73.56 27.25 -51.22
N LEU A 128 -73.38 26.49 -52.30
CA LEU A 128 -72.45 25.37 -52.36
C LEU A 128 -71.00 25.83 -52.10
N SER A 129 -70.57 26.90 -52.75
CA SER A 129 -69.22 27.46 -52.53
C SER A 129 -69.03 27.92 -51.08
N CYS A 130 -70.06 28.48 -50.46
CA CYS A 130 -70.03 28.85 -49.04
C CYS A 130 -69.92 27.64 -48.12
N THR A 131 -70.61 26.53 -48.42
CA THR A 131 -70.51 25.30 -47.62
C THR A 131 -69.14 24.64 -47.79
N GLU A 132 -68.65 24.53 -49.03
CA GLU A 132 -67.33 23.97 -49.32
C GLU A 132 -66.22 24.77 -48.64
N HIS A 133 -66.30 26.11 -48.66
CA HIS A 133 -65.32 26.95 -47.99
C HIS A 133 -65.33 26.79 -46.46
N LYS A 134 -66.53 26.66 -45.86
CA LYS A 134 -66.65 26.38 -44.42
C LYS A 134 -66.08 25.01 -44.06
N GLU A 135 -66.43 23.97 -44.81
CA GLU A 135 -65.90 22.62 -44.62
C GLU A 135 -64.38 22.59 -44.78
N PHE A 136 -63.84 23.32 -45.75
CA PHE A 136 -62.41 23.48 -45.93
C PHE A 136 -61.75 24.11 -44.70
N ILE A 137 -62.28 25.24 -44.20
CA ILE A 137 -61.77 25.91 -43.00
C ILE A 137 -61.81 24.97 -41.79
N GLU A 138 -62.91 24.26 -41.58
CA GLU A 138 -63.06 23.32 -40.47
C GLU A 138 -62.07 22.15 -40.58
N SER A 139 -61.86 21.62 -41.79
CA SER A 139 -60.90 20.55 -42.04
C SER A 139 -59.44 20.97 -41.81
N GLU A 140 -59.06 22.19 -42.23
CA GLU A 140 -57.73 22.74 -41.94
C GLU A 140 -57.54 22.98 -40.45
N ALA A 141 -58.54 23.55 -39.77
CA ALA A 141 -58.48 23.80 -38.34
C ALA A 141 -58.30 22.49 -37.55
N LEU A 142 -58.95 21.41 -37.98
CA LEU A 142 -58.76 20.08 -37.41
C LEU A 142 -57.36 19.54 -37.69
N CYS A 143 -56.89 19.62 -38.94
CA CYS A 143 -55.56 19.17 -39.34
C CYS A 143 -54.46 19.85 -38.52
N LEU A 144 -54.54 21.18 -38.37
CA LEU A 144 -53.60 21.98 -37.58
C LEU A 144 -53.60 21.56 -36.11
N ARG A 145 -54.79 21.34 -35.51
CA ARG A 145 -54.90 20.91 -34.12
C ARG A 145 -54.23 19.55 -33.90
N THR A 146 -54.53 18.58 -34.75
CA THR A 146 -53.92 17.24 -34.69
C THR A 146 -52.40 17.32 -34.86
N ALA A 147 -51.91 18.11 -35.82
CA ALA A 147 -50.48 18.30 -36.03
C ALA A 147 -49.76 18.93 -34.81
N MET A 148 -50.41 19.88 -34.13
CA MET A 148 -49.89 20.46 -32.89
C MET A 148 -49.85 19.44 -31.75
N GLU A 149 -50.89 18.62 -31.60
CA GLU A 149 -50.95 17.56 -30.59
C GLU A 149 -49.87 16.50 -30.82
N ASP A 150 -49.69 16.06 -32.07
CA ASP A 150 -48.64 15.12 -32.46
C ASP A 150 -47.24 15.68 -32.23
N ALA A 151 -47.01 16.96 -32.57
CA ALA A 151 -45.74 17.63 -32.31
C ALA A 151 -45.46 17.72 -30.80
N ALA A 152 -46.46 18.07 -29.99
CA ALA A 152 -46.34 18.11 -28.54
C ALA A 152 -46.08 16.72 -27.94
N TYR A 153 -46.72 15.68 -28.45
CA TYR A 153 -46.47 14.30 -28.04
C TYR A 153 -45.04 13.85 -28.36
N LYS A 154 -44.57 14.08 -29.58
CA LYS A 154 -43.19 13.78 -29.99
C LYS A 154 -42.17 14.54 -29.15
N GLN A 155 -42.43 15.82 -28.86
CA GLN A 155 -41.54 16.62 -28.01
C GLN A 155 -41.49 16.09 -26.57
N LYS A 156 -42.62 15.65 -26.01
CA LYS A 156 -42.64 14.98 -24.69
C LYS A 156 -41.81 13.70 -24.70
N LEU A 157 -41.90 12.89 -25.75
CA LEU A 157 -41.12 11.65 -25.87
C LEU A 157 -39.61 11.93 -25.91
N ILE A 158 -39.17 12.88 -26.75
CA ILE A 158 -37.76 13.32 -26.82
C ILE A 158 -37.27 13.86 -25.46
N THR A 159 -38.12 14.64 -24.78
CA THR A 159 -37.78 15.23 -23.47
C THR A 159 -37.73 14.18 -22.36
N GLN A 160 -38.39 13.03 -22.51
CA GLN A 160 -38.30 11.91 -21.56
C GLN A 160 -37.14 10.98 -21.86
N GLU A 161 -36.86 10.70 -23.13
CA GLU A 161 -35.74 9.83 -23.54
C GLU A 161 -34.38 10.46 -23.24
N THR A 162 -34.22 11.77 -23.44
CA THR A 162 -32.94 12.47 -23.21
C THR A 162 -32.45 12.43 -21.74
N PRO A 163 -33.25 12.67 -20.69
CA PRO A 163 -32.82 12.51 -19.31
C PRO A 163 -32.69 11.05 -18.90
N GLN A 164 -33.51 10.13 -19.45
CA GLN A 164 -33.39 8.71 -19.14
C GLN A 164 -32.08 8.13 -19.68
N ALA A 165 -31.74 8.40 -20.95
CA ALA A 165 -30.46 7.99 -21.54
C ALA A 165 -29.25 8.57 -20.77
N LYS A 166 -29.35 9.82 -20.28
CA LYS A 166 -28.30 10.42 -19.43
C LYS A 166 -28.17 9.72 -18.07
N ARG A 167 -29.29 9.31 -17.46
CA ARG A 167 -29.27 8.55 -16.19
C ARG A 167 -28.66 7.18 -16.39
N ASP A 168 -29.03 6.48 -17.44
CA ASP A 168 -28.53 5.13 -17.74
C ASP A 168 -27.01 5.15 -18.01
N LEU A 169 -26.52 6.13 -18.79
CA LEU A 169 -25.08 6.35 -18.98
C LEU A 169 -24.35 6.64 -17.66
N ALA A 170 -24.92 7.50 -16.81
CA ALA A 170 -24.32 7.82 -15.52
C ALA A 170 -24.31 6.61 -14.55
N GLU A 171 -25.31 5.73 -14.64
CA GLU A 171 -25.36 4.50 -13.86
C GLU A 171 -24.31 3.49 -14.35
N MET A 172 -24.15 3.34 -15.66
CA MET A 172 -23.12 2.49 -16.25
C MET A 172 -21.72 2.96 -15.86
N GLU A 173 -21.45 4.27 -15.92
CA GLU A 173 -20.16 4.83 -15.49
C GLU A 173 -19.90 4.61 -13.99
N ARG A 174 -20.94 4.70 -13.15
CA ARG A 174 -20.83 4.40 -11.71
C ARG A 174 -20.54 2.92 -11.47
N LYS A 175 -21.19 2.01 -12.19
CA LYS A 175 -20.95 0.57 -12.13
C LYS A 175 -19.51 0.25 -12.55
N GLU A 176 -19.05 0.79 -13.67
CA GLU A 176 -17.68 0.59 -14.15
C GLU A 176 -16.63 1.13 -13.16
N LYS A 177 -16.87 2.31 -12.56
CA LYS A 177 -15.99 2.85 -11.50
C LYS A 177 -15.98 1.96 -10.26
N ALA A 178 -17.13 1.41 -9.86
CA ALA A 178 -17.23 0.49 -8.73
C ALA A 178 -16.48 -0.82 -9.01
N GLU A 179 -16.61 -1.37 -10.21
CA GLU A 179 -15.89 -2.58 -10.65
C GLU A 179 -14.39 -2.35 -10.72
N LYS A 180 -13.92 -1.24 -11.30
CA LYS A 180 -12.50 -0.86 -11.31
C LYS A 180 -11.93 -0.77 -9.90
N LYS A 181 -12.66 -0.14 -8.98
CA LYS A 181 -12.25 -0.03 -7.57
C LYS A 181 -12.26 -1.38 -6.85
N ALA A 182 -13.19 -2.28 -7.19
CA ALA A 182 -13.21 -3.63 -6.65
C ALA A 182 -12.03 -4.46 -7.17
N ALA A 183 -11.72 -4.39 -8.46
CA ALA A 183 -10.58 -5.05 -9.09
C ALA A 183 -9.24 -4.55 -8.52
N GLU A 184 -9.09 -3.24 -8.32
CA GLU A 184 -7.90 -2.66 -7.68
C GLU A 184 -7.70 -3.17 -6.25
N ARG A 185 -8.79 -3.24 -5.46
CA ARG A 185 -8.74 -3.80 -4.10
C ARG A 185 -8.35 -5.27 -4.10
N GLU A 186 -8.83 -6.04 -5.06
CA GLU A 186 -8.50 -7.46 -5.17
C GLU A 186 -7.04 -7.66 -5.58
N LEU A 187 -6.56 -6.88 -6.55
CA LEU A 187 -5.14 -6.89 -6.94
C LEU A 187 -4.25 -6.49 -5.74
N ALA A 188 -4.63 -5.47 -4.97
CA ALA A 188 -3.90 -5.09 -3.76
C ALA A 188 -3.89 -6.20 -2.69
N ARG A 189 -4.98 -6.97 -2.55
CA ARG A 189 -5.02 -8.15 -1.66
C ARG A 189 -4.08 -9.25 -2.15
N GLN A 190 -4.09 -9.55 -3.45
CA GLN A 190 -3.20 -10.54 -4.05
C GLN A 190 -1.73 -10.14 -3.88
N MET A 191 -1.37 -8.87 -4.15
CA MET A 191 -0.01 -8.37 -3.94
C MET A 191 0.42 -8.49 -2.47
N LYS A 192 -0.46 -8.13 -1.52
CA LYS A 192 -0.18 -8.33 -0.09
C LYS A 192 0.05 -9.81 0.24
N GLN A 193 -0.78 -10.71 -0.27
CA GLN A 193 -0.63 -12.14 -0.03
C GLN A 193 0.68 -12.69 -0.62
N VAL A 194 1.05 -12.27 -1.82
CA VAL A 194 2.33 -12.64 -2.46
C VAL A 194 3.50 -12.12 -1.63
N SER A 195 3.48 -10.85 -1.20
CA SER A 195 4.53 -10.28 -0.37
C SER A 195 4.67 -10.97 0.99
N ALA A 196 3.55 -11.38 1.61
CA ALA A 196 3.56 -12.12 2.86
C ALA A 196 4.17 -13.52 2.68
N LYS A 197 3.79 -14.23 1.62
CA LYS A 197 4.37 -15.54 1.27
C LYS A 197 5.87 -15.43 0.96
N GLN A 198 6.29 -14.39 0.23
CA GLN A 198 7.70 -14.12 -0.02
C GLN A 198 8.46 -13.88 1.29
N ALA A 199 7.94 -13.02 2.17
CA ALA A 199 8.55 -12.76 3.47
C ALA A 199 8.61 -14.01 4.37
N GLU A 200 7.61 -14.89 4.33
CA GLU A 200 7.67 -16.19 5.03
C GLU A 200 8.75 -17.10 4.43
N SER A 201 8.83 -17.20 3.10
CA SER A 201 9.86 -18.00 2.42
C SER A 201 11.28 -17.47 2.67
N GLU A 202 11.46 -16.15 2.74
CA GLU A 202 12.73 -15.51 3.09
C GLU A 202 13.12 -15.79 4.54
N LYS A 203 12.17 -15.71 5.48
CA LYS A 203 12.41 -16.08 6.89
C LYS A 203 12.76 -17.56 7.04
N GLU A 204 12.13 -18.43 6.26
CA GLU A 204 12.45 -19.86 6.26
C GLU A 204 13.84 -20.12 5.66
N ALA A 205 14.18 -19.46 4.56
CA ALA A 205 15.50 -19.53 3.96
C ALA A 205 16.59 -19.00 4.91
N GLU A 206 16.33 -17.89 5.62
CA GLU A 206 17.23 -17.34 6.63
C GLU A 206 17.41 -18.31 7.81
N ARG A 207 16.33 -18.93 8.30
CA ARG A 207 16.40 -19.98 9.33
C ARG A 207 17.23 -21.17 8.89
N LEU A 208 17.03 -21.66 7.65
CA LEU A 208 17.83 -22.74 7.08
C LEU A 208 19.30 -22.35 6.93
N HIS A 209 19.59 -21.13 6.48
CA HIS A 209 20.95 -20.61 6.37
C HIS A 209 21.63 -20.52 7.73
N VAL A 210 20.95 -19.99 8.75
CA VAL A 210 21.45 -19.93 10.14
C VAL A 210 21.68 -21.34 10.70
N ALA A 211 20.77 -22.28 10.45
CA ALA A 211 20.94 -23.67 10.86
C ALA A 211 22.15 -24.33 10.17
N ALA A 212 22.34 -24.09 8.87
CA ALA A 212 23.49 -24.58 8.12
C ALA A 212 24.81 -23.96 8.62
N MET A 213 24.83 -22.66 8.93
CA MET A 213 25.99 -21.99 9.51
C MET A 213 26.32 -22.54 10.91
N LYS A 214 25.32 -22.74 11.77
CA LYS A 214 25.49 -23.38 13.07
C LYS A 214 26.01 -24.82 12.95
N LYS A 215 25.52 -25.60 11.99
CA LYS A 215 26.03 -26.95 11.70
C LYS A 215 27.48 -26.91 11.24
N LYS A 216 27.83 -26.06 10.27
CA LYS A 216 29.22 -25.86 9.83
C LYS A 216 30.13 -25.41 10.98
N GLN A 217 29.63 -24.58 11.89
CA GLN A 217 30.39 -24.15 13.05
C GLN A 217 30.57 -25.29 14.06
N ALA A 218 29.53 -26.08 14.32
CA ALA A 218 29.62 -27.29 15.14
C ALA A 218 30.64 -28.28 14.56
N ASP A 219 30.60 -28.51 13.24
CA ASP A 219 31.56 -29.37 12.53
C ASP A 219 32.99 -28.83 12.59
N LYS A 220 33.19 -27.51 12.45
CA LYS A 220 34.50 -26.87 12.66
C LYS A 220 34.99 -27.02 14.10
N THR A 221 34.11 -26.85 15.09
CA THR A 221 34.50 -27.02 16.50
C THR A 221 34.77 -28.47 16.87
N SER A 222 34.06 -29.43 16.30
CA SER A 222 34.30 -30.86 16.51
C SER A 222 35.60 -31.30 15.83
N ALA A 223 35.88 -30.81 14.62
CA ALA A 223 37.16 -31.01 13.93
C ALA A 223 38.34 -30.37 14.70
N ALA A 224 38.19 -29.14 15.19
CA ALA A 224 39.21 -28.49 16.03
C ALA A 224 39.44 -29.27 17.34
N LYS A 225 38.38 -29.79 17.97
CA LYS A 225 38.50 -30.63 19.17
C LYS A 225 39.13 -31.99 18.87
N ALA A 226 38.93 -32.55 17.68
CA ALA A 226 39.60 -33.77 17.23
C ALA A 226 41.10 -33.53 17.00
N LEU A 227 41.47 -32.44 16.32
CA LEU A 227 42.86 -32.03 16.14
C LEU A 227 43.55 -31.77 17.48
N ALA A 228 42.91 -31.04 18.40
CA ALA A 228 43.46 -30.80 19.74
C ALA A 228 43.65 -32.10 20.55
N ARG A 229 42.79 -33.12 20.34
CA ARG A 229 42.96 -34.45 20.95
C ARG A 229 44.14 -35.21 20.33
N GLU A 230 44.35 -35.07 19.03
CA GLU A 230 45.47 -35.68 18.31
C GLU A 230 46.80 -35.04 18.73
N GLU A 231 46.86 -33.71 18.80
CA GLU A 231 48.02 -32.96 19.31
C GLU A 231 48.32 -33.32 20.78
N ALA A 232 47.30 -33.42 21.64
CA ALA A 232 47.48 -33.85 23.02
C ALA A 232 47.96 -35.31 23.13
N ALA A 233 47.51 -36.19 22.23
CA ALA A 233 48.00 -37.57 22.16
C ALA A 233 49.45 -37.63 21.67
N HIS A 234 49.82 -36.80 20.69
CA HIS A 234 51.20 -36.66 20.22
C HIS A 234 52.12 -36.11 21.32
N LEU A 235 51.67 -35.11 22.07
CA LEU A 235 52.41 -34.57 23.21
C LEU A 235 52.59 -35.60 24.34
N ARG A 236 51.62 -36.48 24.54
CA ARG A 236 51.74 -37.59 25.51
C ARG A 236 52.72 -38.66 25.04
N ARG A 237 52.73 -38.98 23.73
CA ARG A 237 53.70 -39.93 23.15
C ARG A 237 55.12 -39.41 23.25
N THR A 238 55.35 -38.16 22.85
CA THR A 238 56.66 -37.50 22.98
C THR A 238 57.14 -37.44 24.43
N LYS A 239 56.28 -37.06 25.39
CA LYS A 239 56.63 -37.11 26.82
C LYS A 239 56.93 -38.53 27.32
N ALA A 240 56.23 -39.55 26.81
CA ALA A 240 56.50 -40.94 27.16
C ALA A 240 57.83 -41.44 26.56
N GLU A 241 58.16 -41.00 25.34
CA GLU A 241 59.45 -41.26 24.69
C GLU A 241 60.59 -40.57 25.44
N GLU A 242 60.46 -39.29 25.80
CA GLU A 242 61.41 -38.56 26.64
C GLU A 242 61.61 -39.24 27.99
N ALA A 243 60.53 -39.70 28.65
CA ALA A 243 60.63 -40.44 29.91
C ALA A 243 61.30 -41.83 29.73
N ALA A 244 61.12 -42.48 28.58
CA ALA A 244 61.80 -43.73 28.26
C ALA A 244 63.31 -43.50 28.00
N VAL A 245 63.66 -42.42 27.30
CA VAL A 245 65.05 -42.00 27.07
C VAL A 245 65.72 -41.64 28.41
N ALA A 246 65.05 -40.87 29.27
CA ALA A 246 65.56 -40.56 30.61
C ALA A 246 65.80 -41.82 31.45
N LYS A 247 64.90 -42.82 31.38
CA LYS A 247 65.11 -44.11 32.04
C LYS A 247 66.28 -44.91 31.46
N LEU A 248 66.55 -44.81 30.17
CA LEU A 248 67.72 -45.44 29.55
C LEU A 248 69.01 -44.74 29.98
N GLU A 249 69.00 -43.42 30.09
CA GLU A 249 70.14 -42.62 30.55
C GLU A 249 70.43 -42.82 32.06
N GLU A 250 69.39 -42.97 32.89
CA GLU A 250 69.51 -43.38 34.28
C GLU A 250 70.11 -44.80 34.41
N ARG A 251 69.71 -45.74 33.54
CA ARG A 251 70.31 -47.08 33.50
C ARG A 251 71.77 -47.03 33.05
N ALA A 252 72.11 -46.19 32.08
CA ALA A 252 73.48 -46.03 31.59
C ALA A 252 74.40 -45.41 32.65
N SER A 253 73.93 -44.39 33.39
CA SER A 253 74.69 -43.80 34.50
C SER A 253 74.91 -44.79 35.65
N ARG A 254 73.91 -45.62 35.99
CA ARG A 254 74.08 -46.71 36.96
C ARG A 254 75.07 -47.79 36.49
N ALA A 255 75.12 -48.07 35.18
CA ALA A 255 76.10 -49.00 34.63
C ALA A 255 77.53 -48.44 34.73
N ARG A 256 77.74 -47.16 34.39
CA ARG A 256 79.04 -46.48 34.55
C ARG A 256 79.49 -46.43 36.02
N ALA A 257 78.59 -46.12 36.94
CA ALA A 257 78.90 -46.14 38.37
C ALA A 257 79.34 -47.53 38.87
N LYS A 258 78.73 -48.60 38.35
CA LYS A 258 79.15 -49.98 38.65
C LYS A 258 80.53 -50.32 38.06
N GLU A 259 80.83 -49.84 36.86
CA GLU A 259 82.17 -50.01 36.26
C GLU A 259 83.25 -49.26 37.04
N GLU A 260 82.96 -48.03 37.48
CA GLU A 260 83.86 -47.24 38.33
C GLU A 260 84.11 -47.92 39.69
N GLU A 261 83.07 -48.51 40.30
CA GLU A 261 83.21 -49.28 41.54
C GLU A 261 84.07 -50.54 41.35
N TRP A 262 83.91 -51.24 40.23
CA TRP A 262 84.78 -52.37 39.88
C TRP A 262 86.22 -51.93 39.63
N ALA A 263 86.44 -50.82 38.92
CA ALA A 263 87.77 -50.27 38.68
C ALA A 263 88.46 -49.84 39.98
N ALA A 264 87.72 -49.30 40.95
CA ALA A 264 88.24 -48.96 42.28
C ALA A 264 88.62 -50.22 43.10
N LYS A 265 87.81 -51.28 43.03
CA LYS A 265 88.13 -52.59 43.66
C LYS A 265 89.34 -53.26 43.02
N GLU A 266 89.55 -53.09 41.72
CA GLU A 266 90.73 -53.61 41.03
C GLU A 266 92.00 -52.85 41.45
N LYS A 267 91.94 -51.52 41.55
CA LYS A 267 93.07 -50.68 42.02
C LYS A 267 93.48 -51.01 43.46
N THR A 268 92.52 -51.17 44.37
CA THR A 268 92.81 -51.56 45.76
C THR A 268 93.41 -52.96 45.88
N LYS A 269 93.00 -53.92 45.04
CA LYS A 269 93.66 -55.24 44.93
C LYS A 269 95.10 -55.14 44.44
N VAL A 270 95.40 -54.25 43.50
CA VAL A 270 96.76 -54.03 43.01
C VAL A 270 97.64 -53.42 44.09
N GLU A 271 97.15 -52.42 44.83
CA GLU A 271 97.85 -51.82 45.97
C GLU A 271 98.09 -52.81 47.11
N GLU A 272 97.11 -53.65 47.44
CA GLU A 272 97.27 -54.70 48.47
C GLU A 272 98.34 -55.74 48.06
N ARG A 273 98.41 -56.08 46.77
CA ARG A 273 99.46 -56.97 46.22
C ARG A 273 100.84 -56.32 46.24
N ALA A 274 100.93 -55.00 46.03
CA ALA A 274 102.17 -54.24 46.15
C ALA A 274 102.67 -54.23 47.61
N ARG A 275 101.78 -53.94 48.57
CA ARG A 275 102.07 -54.00 50.00
C ARG A 275 102.59 -55.36 50.46
N ARG A 276 101.96 -56.46 50.02
CA ARG A 276 102.43 -57.81 50.34
C ARG A 276 103.82 -58.14 49.77
N LYS A 277 104.25 -57.52 48.67
CA LYS A 277 105.62 -57.66 48.15
C LYS A 277 106.62 -56.88 49.00
N GLU A 278 106.25 -55.67 49.41
CA GLU A 278 107.07 -54.82 50.28
C GLU A 278 107.27 -55.44 51.68
N ASP A 279 106.22 -56.03 52.26
CA ASP A 279 106.31 -56.74 53.54
C ASP A 279 107.24 -57.96 53.47
N LYS A 280 107.23 -58.71 52.35
CA LYS A 280 108.14 -59.83 52.12
C LYS A 280 109.61 -59.38 52.00
N GLU A 281 109.85 -58.25 51.35
CA GLU A 281 111.18 -57.63 51.26
C GLU A 281 111.68 -57.15 52.64
N GLN A 282 110.82 -56.48 53.42
CA GLN A 282 111.17 -56.06 54.79
C GLN A 282 111.47 -57.25 55.71
N ALA A 283 110.71 -58.35 55.61
CA ALA A 283 110.96 -59.56 56.38
C ALA A 283 112.33 -60.20 56.05
N LYS A 284 112.73 -60.21 54.77
CA LYS A 284 114.08 -60.66 54.37
C LYS A 284 115.19 -59.78 54.94
N ARG A 285 115.01 -58.44 54.91
CA ARG A 285 115.98 -57.50 55.50
C ARG A 285 116.15 -57.71 57.00
N LYS A 286 115.03 -57.88 57.74
CA LYS A 286 115.06 -58.18 59.18
C LYS A 286 115.74 -59.52 59.49
N SER A 287 115.53 -60.54 58.66
CA SER A 287 116.23 -61.83 58.77
C SER A 287 117.74 -61.70 58.56
N SER A 288 118.19 -60.86 57.63
CA SER A 288 119.63 -60.63 57.39
C SER A 288 120.29 -59.94 58.60
N ILE A 289 119.66 -58.87 59.10
CA ILE A 289 120.16 -58.11 60.26
C ILE A 289 120.26 -58.99 61.51
N ASN A 290 119.33 -59.92 61.71
CA ASN A 290 119.38 -60.84 62.85
C ASN A 290 120.51 -61.87 62.74
N ARG A 291 120.85 -62.29 61.51
CA ARG A 291 121.98 -63.20 61.27
C ARG A 291 123.31 -62.53 61.61
N ASP A 292 123.50 -61.29 61.17
CA ASP A 292 124.74 -60.54 61.38
C ASP A 292 124.94 -60.17 62.88
N ASN A 293 123.84 -59.94 63.60
CA ASN A 293 123.86 -59.77 65.05
C ASN A 293 124.22 -61.06 65.82
N CYS A 294 123.87 -62.24 65.30
CA CYS A 294 124.25 -63.52 65.90
C CYS A 294 125.76 -63.78 65.76
N GLU A 295 126.32 -63.51 64.58
CA GLU A 295 127.76 -63.58 64.31
C GLU A 295 128.55 -62.62 65.22
N SER A 296 128.07 -61.38 65.36
CA SER A 296 128.68 -60.36 66.24
C SER A 296 128.70 -60.77 67.71
N ARG A 297 127.68 -61.50 68.20
CA ARG A 297 127.65 -62.01 69.59
C ARG A 297 128.62 -63.18 69.81
N LYS A 298 128.84 -64.02 68.80
CA LYS A 298 129.82 -65.12 68.89
C LYS A 298 131.24 -64.59 69.00
N LEU A 299 131.59 -63.55 68.22
CA LEU A 299 132.90 -62.90 68.29
C LEU A 299 133.15 -62.23 69.66
N LYS A 300 132.14 -61.58 70.25
CA LYS A 300 132.29 -60.94 71.57
C LYS A 300 132.52 -61.94 72.71
N ARG A 301 131.94 -63.15 72.62
CA ARG A 301 132.17 -64.21 73.63
C ARG A 301 133.58 -64.79 73.60
N THR A 302 134.20 -64.90 72.42
CA THR A 302 135.58 -65.42 72.32
C THR A 302 136.61 -64.42 72.85
N VAL A 303 136.37 -63.12 72.67
CA VAL A 303 137.25 -62.06 73.20
C VAL A 303 137.15 -61.96 74.73
N SER A 304 135.93 -62.01 75.28
CA SER A 304 135.71 -62.00 76.73
C SER A 304 136.41 -63.16 77.46
N LEU A 305 136.44 -64.36 76.87
CA LEU A 305 137.10 -65.52 77.48
C LEU A 305 138.63 -65.38 77.56
N TRP A 306 139.26 -64.65 76.64
CA TRP A 306 140.69 -64.36 76.69
C TRP A 306 141.01 -63.33 77.78
N ASP A 307 140.20 -62.28 77.91
CA ASP A 307 140.41 -61.23 78.92
C ASP A 307 140.24 -61.77 80.35
N THR A 308 139.28 -62.68 80.57
CA THR A 308 139.05 -63.22 81.92
C THR A 308 140.17 -64.17 82.38
N ALA A 309 140.79 -64.90 81.45
CA ALA A 309 141.93 -65.77 81.74
C ALA A 309 143.21 -64.97 82.07
N ALA A 310 143.39 -63.80 81.45
CA ALA A 310 144.50 -62.90 81.74
C ALA A 310 144.35 -62.21 83.12
N ILE A 311 143.13 -61.85 83.51
CA ILE A 311 142.86 -61.15 84.79
C ILE A 311 143.03 -62.08 86.01
N LEU A 312 142.69 -63.38 85.89
CA LEU A 312 142.87 -64.34 86.99
C LEU A 312 144.35 -64.69 87.28
N ALA A 313 145.26 -64.47 86.34
CA ALA A 313 146.70 -64.68 86.57
C ALA A 313 147.34 -63.58 87.43
N LEU A 314 146.71 -62.40 87.55
CA LEU A 314 147.35 -61.21 88.13
C LEU A 314 146.97 -60.93 89.60
N HIS A 315 145.90 -61.55 90.13
CA HIS A 315 145.28 -61.09 91.38
C HIS A 315 145.58 -61.90 92.65
N HIS A 316 146.48 -62.89 92.64
CA HIS A 316 146.83 -63.69 93.83
C HIS A 316 148.15 -63.30 94.53
N SER A 317 148.77 -62.17 94.18
CA SER A 317 149.77 -61.51 95.04
C SER A 317 149.12 -60.32 95.75
N THR A 318 148.76 -60.54 97.02
CA THR A 318 148.24 -59.60 98.05
C THR A 318 149.04 -58.29 98.21
N PRO A 319 148.55 -57.22 98.91
CA PRO A 319 147.34 -57.13 99.76
C PRO A 319 146.42 -55.88 99.56
N HIS A 320 145.18 -56.00 100.08
CA HIS A 320 144.28 -55.06 100.81
C HIS A 320 144.60 -53.53 100.91
N PRO A 321 143.68 -52.68 101.44
CA PRO A 321 142.24 -52.47 101.18
C PRO A 321 141.90 -50.95 101.06
N VAL A 322 140.85 -50.53 100.35
CA VAL A 322 140.21 -49.24 100.67
C VAL A 322 138.74 -49.18 100.24
N ASP A 323 137.95 -48.59 101.12
CA ASP A 323 136.58 -48.12 100.99
C ASP A 323 136.60 -46.61 100.71
N VAL A 324 135.85 -46.13 99.71
CA VAL A 324 135.63 -44.69 99.41
C VAL A 324 134.40 -44.46 98.52
N SER A 325 133.50 -43.62 99.02
CA SER A 325 132.79 -42.48 98.39
C SER A 325 132.66 -42.29 96.86
N ASP A 326 131.48 -41.75 96.50
CA ASP A 326 131.21 -40.72 95.46
C ASP A 326 131.27 -41.03 93.95
N VAL A 327 130.58 -40.14 93.21
CA VAL A 327 130.58 -39.84 91.75
C VAL A 327 129.38 -40.42 90.98
N SER A 328 128.34 -39.64 90.70
CA SER A 328 128.21 -38.54 89.73
C SER A 328 128.12 -38.96 88.26
N THR A 329 126.95 -38.64 87.70
CA THR A 329 126.72 -37.99 86.39
C THR A 329 126.93 -38.75 85.08
N ASN A 330 126.13 -38.29 84.11
CA ASN A 330 126.40 -38.15 82.68
C ASN A 330 125.85 -39.26 81.78
N LEU A 331 124.82 -38.91 81.00
CA LEU A 331 124.90 -38.43 79.58
C LEU A 331 124.79 -39.68 78.69
N GLU A 332 124.04 -39.72 77.59
CA GLU A 332 123.64 -38.67 76.67
C GLU A 332 122.68 -39.29 75.65
N SER A 333 121.84 -38.44 75.06
CA SER A 333 121.36 -38.54 73.67
C SER A 333 120.34 -39.64 73.33
N SER A 334 119.34 -39.41 72.48
CA SER A 334 119.11 -38.30 71.58
C SER A 334 117.70 -38.42 70.97
N SER A 335 117.04 -37.27 70.82
CA SER A 335 116.15 -36.94 69.69
C SER A 335 114.80 -37.69 69.55
N ASP A 336 113.74 -37.09 70.09
CA ASP A 336 112.71 -36.28 69.38
C ASP A 336 112.73 -36.29 67.81
N PRO A 337 111.65 -35.91 67.07
CA PRO A 337 110.45 -35.20 67.53
C PRO A 337 109.10 -35.53 66.80
N LEU A 338 108.00 -34.87 67.23
CA LEU A 338 107.08 -33.97 66.48
C LEU A 338 106.77 -34.25 64.98
N LEU A 339 105.67 -33.87 64.31
CA LEU A 339 104.51 -32.97 64.50
C LEU A 339 103.65 -33.04 63.19
N LEU A 340 102.47 -32.39 63.26
CA LEU A 340 101.80 -31.60 62.18
C LEU A 340 101.21 -32.32 60.94
N ASN A 341 99.90 -32.17 60.69
CA ASN A 341 99.21 -31.08 59.96
C ASN A 341 99.42 -31.12 58.43
N ASP A 342 98.32 -31.10 57.67
CA ASP A 342 97.73 -29.88 57.05
C ASP A 342 96.67 -30.34 56.02
N LEU A 343 95.42 -29.88 56.11
CA LEU A 343 94.90 -28.66 55.48
C LEU A 343 95.03 -28.69 53.95
N SER A 344 93.90 -28.85 53.25
CA SER A 344 93.17 -27.74 52.58
C SER A 344 93.21 -28.00 51.05
N ASN A 345 92.25 -27.63 50.21
CA ASN A 345 91.50 -26.38 50.17
C ASN A 345 90.38 -26.50 49.11
N THR A 346 89.21 -25.89 49.40
CA THR A 346 88.39 -24.96 48.55
C THR A 346 88.04 -25.34 47.08
N SER A 347 86.93 -24.94 46.46
CA SER A 347 86.11 -23.72 46.63
C SER A 347 84.94 -23.72 45.60
N ILE A 348 83.82 -23.07 46.01
CA ILE A 348 82.86 -22.24 45.21
C ILE A 348 82.08 -22.96 44.09
N GLY A 349 80.76 -22.84 43.94
CA GLY A 349 79.73 -21.93 44.47
C GLY A 349 78.47 -22.06 43.59
N PRO A 350 77.35 -21.37 43.91
CA PRO A 350 76.00 -21.77 43.49
C PRO A 350 75.30 -20.81 42.49
N GLY A 351 74.10 -21.21 42.03
CA GLY A 351 73.11 -20.39 41.29
C GLY A 351 72.86 -20.93 39.87
N ASN A 352 71.65 -21.15 39.36
CA ASN A 352 70.31 -20.63 39.65
C ASN A 352 69.25 -21.65 39.18
#